data_AF-A0A2H0XYA8-F1
#
_entry.id   AF-A0A2H0XYA8-F1
#
_cell.length_a   1.000
_cell.length_b   1.000
_cell.length_c   1.000
_cell.angle_alpha   90.00
_cell.angle_beta   90.00
_cell.angle_gamma   90.00
#
_symmetry.space_group_name_H-M   'P 1'
#
loop_
_entity.id
_entity.type
_entity.pdbx_description
1 polymer ?
#
loop_
_entity_poly.entity_id
_entity_poly.type
_entity_poly.pdbx_seq_one_letter_code
_entity_poly.pdbx_strand_id
1 'polypeptide(L)'
;MNAKARFGSAIMLILALFIIGCDSPTSGKNDLISALKEIVESDNAVVTEGINDSGAMESVYESLSELSEATGDTFPMNYRLVKFGRKIATKPTMETDITLVDDSSATALIKTTTSGKFIVILRDTVNRGIADSVSKPFTEIAYQRLKLHKVADTGDDRKDWRVTAFSPIISRTENCSIEITHLSLRDDSLTIELSNDSENTLLSVFFDRSNIASLRPSGKYSVEIDVTNPDPFFYEPGELALVHYGVTRGMMKFRQPLEDPENDGSFVGEIRLHGQRSPMCRTFFDVINLSSIFDKNAPFEATYWAFPYHVGNKRWKFGHHSVQ
;
A
#
# COMPACT_ATOMS: atom_id res chain seq x y z
N MET A 1 5.33 97.10 3.39
CA MET A 1 3.99 96.51 3.57
C MET A 1 3.98 95.13 2.93
N ASN A 2 3.54 94.14 3.71
CA ASN A 2 3.12 92.77 3.35
C ASN A 2 4.13 91.81 2.69
N ALA A 3 4.78 91.00 3.54
CA ALA A 3 5.08 89.61 3.24
C ALA A 3 4.94 88.78 4.52
N LYS A 4 3.74 88.24 4.76
CA LYS A 4 3.50 87.12 5.68
C LYS A 4 2.76 86.06 4.88
N ALA A 5 3.48 85.04 4.43
CA ALA A 5 2.89 83.77 4.02
C ALA A 5 3.49 82.71 4.94
N ARG A 6 2.67 82.18 5.83
CA ARG A 6 2.98 81.08 6.74
C ARG A 6 3.12 79.81 5.88
N PHE A 7 4.31 79.23 5.82
CA PHE A 7 4.52 77.87 5.36
C PHE A 7 4.07 76.92 6.50
N GLY A 8 2.78 76.64 6.53
CA GLY A 8 2.21 75.55 7.30
C GLY A 8 1.54 74.59 6.32
N SER A 9 1.70 73.29 6.58
CA SER A 9 1.03 72.19 5.88
C SER A 9 1.69 71.71 4.57
N ALA A 10 2.84 71.03 4.70
CA ALA A 10 3.34 70.13 3.65
C ALA A 10 4.18 68.96 4.20
N ILE A 11 3.98 68.56 5.47
CA ILE A 11 4.66 67.40 6.09
C ILE A 11 3.61 66.49 6.75
N MET A 12 2.52 66.23 6.03
CA MET A 12 1.43 65.37 6.49
C MET A 12 0.69 64.74 5.30
N LEU A 13 1.43 64.35 4.26
CA LEU A 13 0.87 63.58 3.15
C LEU A 13 1.85 62.63 2.44
N ILE A 14 3.00 62.31 3.06
CA ILE A 14 3.99 61.37 2.50
C ILE A 14 4.23 60.15 3.43
N LEU A 15 3.65 60.15 4.65
CA LEU A 15 3.82 59.04 5.61
C LEU A 15 2.61 58.10 5.70
N ALA A 16 1.77 58.05 4.66
CA ALA A 16 0.58 57.19 4.62
C ALA A 16 0.55 56.22 3.40
N LEU A 17 1.68 56.05 2.70
CA LEU A 17 1.79 55.16 1.52
C LEU A 17 2.79 54.01 1.69
N PHE A 18 3.27 53.74 2.91
CA PHE A 18 4.16 52.60 3.19
C PHE A 18 3.48 51.43 3.91
N ILE A 19 2.15 51.36 3.89
CA ILE A 19 1.42 50.12 4.21
C ILE A 19 0.92 49.53 2.88
N ILE A 20 1.87 49.23 1.97
CA ILE A 20 1.65 48.15 1.02
C ILE A 20 1.71 46.89 1.89
N GLY A 21 0.54 46.32 2.15
CA GLY A 21 0.44 45.00 2.74
C GLY A 21 1.36 44.07 1.96
N CYS A 22 2.31 43.47 2.66
CA CYS A 22 3.02 42.30 2.19
C CYS A 22 1.99 41.19 2.10
N ASP A 23 1.27 41.15 0.98
CA ASP A 23 0.42 40.03 0.62
C ASP A 23 1.39 38.88 0.35
N SER A 24 1.64 38.06 1.37
CA SER A 24 2.38 36.82 1.20
C SER A 24 1.64 36.01 0.12
N PRO A 25 2.32 35.51 -0.94
CA PRO A 25 1.65 34.97 -2.12
C PRO A 25 1.04 33.62 -1.77
N THR A 26 -0.20 33.65 -1.29
CA THR A 26 -1.04 32.47 -1.11
C THR A 26 -1.26 31.74 -2.43
N SER A 27 -1.23 32.46 -3.57
CA SER A 27 -1.24 31.88 -4.91
C SER A 27 -0.05 30.95 -5.17
N GLY A 28 1.19 31.42 -4.92
CA GLY A 28 2.39 30.62 -5.16
C GLY A 28 2.47 29.34 -4.32
N LYS A 29 1.99 29.39 -3.06
CA LYS A 29 1.90 28.19 -2.21
C LYS A 29 0.87 27.18 -2.72
N ASN A 30 -0.28 27.65 -3.19
CA ASN A 30 -1.32 26.77 -3.73
C ASN A 30 -0.89 26.13 -5.06
N ASP A 31 -0.16 26.88 -5.89
CA ASP A 31 0.40 26.38 -7.15
C ASP A 31 1.46 25.30 -6.88
N LEU A 32 2.38 25.53 -5.94
CA LEU A 32 3.35 24.53 -5.49
C LEU A 32 2.66 23.27 -4.97
N ILE A 33 1.70 23.41 -4.04
CA ILE A 33 0.97 22.25 -3.49
C ILE A 33 0.28 21.45 -4.61
N SER A 34 -0.30 22.13 -5.60
CA SER A 34 -0.95 21.48 -6.74
C SER A 34 0.07 20.72 -7.60
N ALA A 35 1.24 21.30 -7.85
CA ALA A 35 2.33 20.63 -8.56
C ALA A 35 2.86 19.40 -7.79
N LEU A 36 3.00 19.51 -6.47
CA LEU A 36 3.44 18.39 -5.61
C LEU A 36 2.41 17.25 -5.61
N LYS A 37 1.11 17.56 -5.58
CA LYS A 37 0.06 16.54 -5.71
C LYS A 37 0.15 15.79 -7.04
N GLU A 38 0.35 16.51 -8.14
CA GLU A 38 0.51 15.90 -9.46
C GLU A 38 1.75 14.99 -9.53
N ILE A 39 2.87 15.41 -8.94
CA ILE A 39 4.07 14.57 -8.81
C ILE A 39 3.77 13.29 -8.04
N VAL A 40 3.09 13.40 -6.89
CA VAL A 40 2.74 12.26 -6.04
C VAL A 40 1.80 11.29 -6.76
N GLU A 41 0.73 11.79 -7.37
CA GLU A 41 -0.31 10.97 -7.99
C GLU A 41 0.17 10.28 -9.29
N SER A 42 1.21 10.81 -9.94
CA SER A 42 1.84 10.20 -11.11
C SER A 42 3.00 9.26 -10.76
N ASP A 43 3.40 9.18 -9.49
CA ASP A 43 4.56 8.41 -9.08
C ASP A 43 4.27 6.90 -9.00
N ASN A 44 5.21 6.08 -9.49
CA ASN A 44 5.12 4.63 -9.44
C ASN A 44 5.16 4.04 -8.02
N ALA A 45 5.50 4.86 -7.01
CA ALA A 45 5.48 4.52 -5.59
C ALA A 45 4.07 4.46 -5.00
N VAL A 46 3.02 4.76 -5.75
CA VAL A 46 1.64 4.76 -5.25
C VAL A 46 0.79 3.65 -5.87
N VAL A 47 1.39 2.77 -6.68
CA VAL A 47 0.67 1.72 -7.42
C VAL A 47 0.03 0.69 -6.46
N THR A 48 -1.29 0.50 -6.58
CA THR A 48 -2.10 -0.49 -5.86
C THR A 48 -2.60 -1.64 -6.76
N GLU A 49 -2.20 -1.70 -8.03
CA GLU A 49 -2.79 -2.64 -8.99
C GLU A 49 -2.61 -4.14 -8.64
N GLY A 50 -1.69 -4.47 -7.74
CA GLY A 50 -1.41 -5.87 -7.35
C GLY A 50 -2.43 -6.54 -6.44
N ILE A 51 -3.36 -5.79 -5.85
CA ILE A 51 -4.44 -6.35 -5.02
C ILE A 51 -5.66 -6.81 -5.83
N ASN A 52 -5.75 -6.49 -7.13
CA ASN A 52 -6.87 -6.93 -7.95
C ASN A 52 -6.68 -8.38 -8.42
N ASP A 53 -7.46 -9.32 -7.90
CA ASP A 53 -7.49 -10.71 -8.38
C ASP A 53 -8.24 -10.90 -9.68
N SER A 54 -8.92 -9.86 -10.18
CA SER A 54 -9.84 -9.98 -11.32
C SER A 54 -10.96 -10.99 -11.03
N GLY A 55 -11.31 -11.16 -9.74
CA GLY A 55 -12.32 -12.10 -9.24
C GLY A 55 -11.73 -13.33 -8.56
N ALA A 56 -12.54 -14.38 -8.45
CA ALA A 56 -12.16 -15.60 -7.75
C ALA A 56 -11.04 -16.35 -8.47
N MET A 57 -9.94 -16.58 -7.76
CA MET A 57 -8.76 -17.30 -8.25
C MET A 57 -8.34 -18.39 -7.25
N GLU A 58 -7.49 -19.31 -7.68
CA GLU A 58 -6.90 -20.31 -6.77
C GLU A 58 -6.03 -19.62 -5.71
N SER A 59 -5.81 -20.31 -4.59
CA SER A 59 -4.90 -19.87 -3.52
C SER A 59 -3.44 -19.85 -3.97
N VAL A 60 -3.07 -20.63 -4.99
CA VAL A 60 -1.76 -20.65 -5.63
C VAL A 60 -1.92 -20.44 -7.14
N TYR A 61 -1.19 -19.48 -7.72
CA TYR A 61 -1.27 -19.25 -9.19
C TYR A 61 -0.42 -20.24 -10.02
N GLU A 62 0.61 -20.85 -9.43
CA GLU A 62 1.53 -21.76 -10.14
C GLU A 62 1.06 -23.22 -10.16
N SER A 63 0.07 -23.59 -9.35
CA SER A 63 -0.48 -24.93 -9.41
C SER A 63 -1.48 -25.01 -10.56
N LEU A 64 -1.18 -25.84 -11.56
CA LEU A 64 -2.22 -26.61 -12.25
C LEU A 64 -2.80 -27.61 -11.24
N SER A 65 -3.29 -27.15 -10.10
CA SER A 65 -3.89 -27.99 -9.09
C SER A 65 -5.10 -28.63 -9.72
N GLU A 66 -5.02 -29.94 -9.84
CA GLU A 66 -6.12 -30.81 -10.22
C GLU A 66 -7.37 -30.36 -9.42
N LEU A 67 -8.43 -30.06 -10.15
CA LEU A 67 -9.75 -29.74 -9.59
C LEU A 67 -10.11 -30.82 -8.55
N SER A 68 -10.32 -30.41 -7.30
CA SER A 68 -10.75 -31.28 -6.20
C SER A 68 -11.62 -30.44 -5.25
N GLU A 69 -12.50 -30.97 -4.40
CA GLU A 69 -13.36 -32.16 -4.35
C GLU A 69 -14.46 -31.69 -3.38
N ALA A 70 -15.74 -31.86 -3.72
CA ALA A 70 -16.84 -31.56 -2.80
C ALA A 70 -17.84 -32.71 -2.88
N THR A 71 -17.54 -33.81 -2.19
CA THR A 71 -18.51 -34.87 -1.96
C THR A 71 -19.40 -34.50 -0.77
N GLY A 72 -20.57 -33.95 -1.06
CA GLY A 72 -21.72 -33.89 -0.14
C GLY A 72 -21.77 -32.70 0.80
N ASP A 73 -22.77 -31.83 0.57
CA ASP A 73 -23.49 -30.87 1.45
C ASP A 73 -22.74 -30.02 2.50
N THR A 74 -21.43 -30.16 2.61
CA THR A 74 -20.57 -29.46 3.55
C THR A 74 -19.53 -28.70 2.74
N PHE A 75 -19.49 -27.38 2.87
CA PHE A 75 -18.41 -26.57 2.31
C PHE A 75 -17.09 -27.12 2.88
N PRO A 76 -16.13 -27.58 2.05
CA PRO A 76 -14.87 -28.05 2.60
C PRO A 76 -14.18 -26.87 3.29
N MET A 77 -13.91 -26.99 4.59
CA MET A 77 -13.20 -25.98 5.40
C MET A 77 -11.71 -25.98 5.07
N ASN A 78 -11.37 -25.92 3.79
CA ASN A 78 -10.03 -25.92 3.27
C ASN A 78 -9.95 -24.90 2.14
N TYR A 79 -9.25 -23.79 2.38
CA TYR A 79 -9.19 -22.67 1.45
C TYR A 79 -8.45 -23.03 0.16
N ARG A 80 -7.72 -24.16 0.13
CA ARG A 80 -7.05 -24.68 -1.07
C ARG A 80 -8.05 -25.30 -2.07
N LEU A 81 -9.24 -25.67 -1.61
CA LEU A 81 -10.29 -26.27 -2.46
C LEU A 81 -11.28 -25.25 -3.03
N VAL A 82 -11.15 -23.97 -2.66
CA VAL A 82 -12.07 -22.91 -3.09
C VAL A 82 -11.32 -21.85 -3.89
N LYS A 83 -12.00 -21.23 -4.86
CA LYS A 83 -11.45 -20.06 -5.56
C LYS A 83 -11.97 -18.82 -4.90
N PHE A 84 -11.10 -17.86 -4.62
CA PHE A 84 -11.47 -16.60 -3.99
C PHE A 84 -10.56 -15.46 -4.43
N GLY A 85 -11.06 -14.22 -4.34
CA GLY A 85 -10.25 -13.06 -4.67
C GLY A 85 -11.06 -11.77 -4.85
N ARG A 86 -10.34 -10.65 -4.83
CA ARG A 86 -10.89 -9.32 -5.05
C ARG A 86 -11.18 -9.10 -6.54
N LYS A 87 -12.34 -8.52 -6.85
CA LYS A 87 -12.66 -7.93 -8.16
C LYS A 87 -12.89 -6.44 -7.96
N ILE A 88 -11.88 -5.66 -8.34
CA ILE A 88 -11.94 -4.19 -8.29
C ILE A 88 -12.58 -3.71 -9.60
N ALA A 89 -13.72 -3.03 -9.49
CA ALA A 89 -14.55 -2.66 -10.63
C ALA A 89 -14.23 -1.26 -11.18
N THR A 90 -13.66 -0.38 -10.35
CA THR A 90 -13.36 1.01 -10.66
C THR A 90 -11.93 1.34 -10.29
N LYS A 91 -11.37 2.37 -10.93
CA LYS A 91 -10.07 2.92 -10.52
C LYS A 91 -10.17 3.36 -9.04
N PRO A 92 -9.19 3.02 -8.19
CA PRO A 92 -9.14 3.51 -6.82
C PRO A 92 -9.16 5.04 -6.75
N THR A 93 -9.82 5.58 -5.74
CA THR A 93 -9.86 7.02 -5.47
C THR A 93 -8.67 7.37 -4.58
N MET A 94 -7.99 8.47 -4.88
CA MET A 94 -6.82 8.92 -4.12
C MET A 94 -7.08 10.30 -3.54
N GLU A 95 -6.81 10.45 -2.25
CA GLU A 95 -6.79 11.73 -1.54
C GLU A 95 -5.34 11.97 -1.09
N THR A 96 -4.76 13.08 -1.57
CA THR A 96 -3.38 13.47 -1.25
C THR A 96 -3.37 14.74 -0.41
N ASP A 97 -2.81 14.65 0.79
CA ASP A 97 -2.54 15.79 1.66
C ASP A 97 -1.05 16.12 1.66
N ILE A 98 -0.70 17.38 1.38
CA ILE A 98 0.69 17.85 1.26
C ILE A 98 0.99 18.77 2.43
N THR A 99 2.03 18.43 3.18
CA THR A 99 2.60 19.28 4.23
C THR A 99 3.98 19.76 3.77
N LEU A 100 4.14 21.07 3.61
CA LEU A 100 5.46 21.68 3.41
C LEU A 100 6.21 21.67 4.73
N VAL A 101 7.41 21.11 4.75
CA VAL A 101 8.27 21.07 5.94
C VAL A 101 9.20 22.29 5.92
N ASP A 102 9.76 22.60 4.76
CA ASP A 102 10.53 23.82 4.46
C ASP A 102 10.45 24.16 2.95
N ASP A 103 11.26 25.12 2.48
CA ASP A 103 11.27 25.57 1.08
C ASP A 103 11.80 24.53 0.08
N SER A 104 12.40 23.44 0.57
CA SER A 104 13.08 22.38 -0.19
C SER A 104 12.59 20.97 0.16
N SER A 105 11.70 20.82 1.13
CA SER A 105 11.19 19.54 1.59
C SER A 105 9.69 19.57 1.89
N ALA A 106 9.02 18.47 1.55
CA ALA A 106 7.60 18.27 1.82
C ALA A 106 7.30 16.80 2.11
N THR A 107 6.19 16.55 2.78
CA THR A 107 5.65 15.22 3.00
C THR A 107 4.25 15.12 2.43
N ALA A 108 3.94 13.98 1.82
CA ALA A 108 2.58 13.67 1.36
C ALA A 108 2.00 12.53 2.18
N LEU A 109 0.77 12.67 2.66
CA LEU A 109 -0.05 11.56 3.14
C LEU A 109 -1.06 11.20 2.05
N ILE A 110 -1.02 9.95 1.63
CA ILE A 110 -1.89 9.42 0.58
C ILE A 110 -2.87 8.47 1.24
N LYS A 111 -4.16 8.71 1.01
CA LYS A 111 -5.24 7.79 1.32
C LYS A 111 -5.82 7.28 0.00
N THR A 112 -5.72 5.98 -0.23
CA THR A 112 -6.29 5.31 -1.39
C THR A 112 -7.51 4.50 -0.96
N THR A 113 -8.67 4.79 -1.54
CA THR A 113 -9.92 4.06 -1.30
C THR A 113 -10.21 3.16 -2.49
N THR A 114 -10.29 1.86 -2.24
CA THR A 114 -10.58 0.83 -3.23
C THR A 114 -11.91 0.17 -2.90
N SER A 115 -12.82 0.10 -3.87
CA SER A 115 -14.10 -0.59 -3.71
C SER A 115 -14.28 -1.69 -4.77
N GLY A 116 -14.92 -2.77 -4.37
CA GLY A 116 -15.10 -3.91 -5.25
C GLY A 116 -15.97 -5.01 -4.68
N LYS A 117 -15.79 -6.22 -5.21
CA LYS A 117 -16.44 -7.43 -4.73
C LYS A 117 -15.39 -8.48 -4.41
N PHE A 118 -15.44 -9.06 -3.21
CA PHE A 118 -14.73 -10.28 -2.88
C PHE A 118 -15.61 -11.45 -3.30
N ILE A 119 -15.09 -12.29 -4.20
CA ILE A 119 -15.86 -13.37 -4.81
C ILE A 119 -15.26 -14.69 -4.33
N VAL A 120 -16.09 -15.59 -3.83
CA VAL A 120 -15.73 -16.98 -3.50
C VAL A 120 -16.55 -17.91 -4.39
N ILE A 121 -15.91 -18.92 -4.97
CA ILE A 121 -16.52 -19.91 -5.85
C ILE A 121 -16.07 -21.30 -5.41
N LEU A 122 -17.06 -22.16 -5.14
CA LEU A 122 -16.90 -23.60 -5.02
C LEU A 122 -17.38 -24.25 -6.32
N ARG A 123 -16.61 -25.17 -6.90
CA ARG A 123 -16.99 -25.88 -8.13
C ARG A 123 -17.32 -27.33 -7.85
N ASP A 124 -18.39 -27.82 -8.47
CA ASP A 124 -18.72 -29.24 -8.51
C ASP A 124 -17.74 -29.94 -9.44
N THR A 125 -17.05 -30.95 -8.94
CA THR A 125 -16.07 -31.74 -9.67
C THR A 125 -16.69 -32.65 -10.73
N VAL A 126 -17.95 -33.08 -10.57
CA VAL A 126 -18.63 -34.01 -11.48
C VAL A 126 -19.05 -33.32 -12.76
N ASN A 127 -19.70 -32.15 -12.63
CA ASN A 127 -20.23 -31.41 -13.78
C ASN A 127 -19.34 -30.23 -14.19
N ARG A 128 -18.26 -29.96 -13.44
CA ARG A 128 -17.38 -28.77 -13.56
C ARG A 128 -18.14 -27.44 -13.46
N GLY A 129 -19.38 -27.48 -12.98
CA GLY A 129 -20.24 -26.33 -12.74
C GLY A 129 -19.84 -25.60 -11.45
N ILE A 130 -20.40 -24.42 -11.25
CA ILE A 130 -20.33 -23.73 -9.95
C ILE A 130 -21.30 -24.46 -9.02
N ALA A 131 -20.78 -25.05 -7.94
CA ALA A 131 -21.59 -25.66 -6.89
C ALA A 131 -22.22 -24.58 -6.01
N ASP A 132 -21.40 -23.60 -5.61
CA ASP A 132 -21.84 -22.43 -4.86
C ASP A 132 -20.94 -21.22 -5.15
N SER A 133 -21.49 -20.03 -4.94
CA SER A 133 -20.72 -18.79 -5.01
C SER A 133 -21.30 -17.72 -4.10
N VAL A 134 -20.41 -16.99 -3.44
CA VAL A 134 -20.76 -15.79 -2.68
C VAL A 134 -19.98 -14.60 -3.21
N SER A 135 -20.62 -13.44 -3.21
CA SER A 135 -20.02 -12.17 -3.64
C SER A 135 -20.31 -11.13 -2.57
N LYS A 136 -19.26 -10.67 -1.88
CA LYS A 136 -19.34 -9.71 -0.79
C LYS A 136 -18.83 -8.34 -1.27
N PRO A 137 -19.59 -7.25 -1.13
CA PRO A 137 -19.04 -5.92 -1.40
C PRO A 137 -17.94 -5.61 -0.38
N PHE A 138 -16.95 -4.81 -0.78
CA PHE A 138 -15.96 -4.29 0.15
C PHE A 138 -15.52 -2.88 -0.21
N THR A 139 -15.08 -2.17 0.83
CA THR A 139 -14.28 -0.95 0.75
C THR A 139 -13.02 -1.18 1.56
N GLU A 140 -11.88 -0.90 0.95
CA GLU A 140 -10.55 -1.09 1.51
C GLU A 140 -9.80 0.25 1.43
N ILE A 141 -9.27 0.70 2.56
CA ILE A 141 -8.57 1.98 2.69
C ILE A 141 -7.10 1.65 2.89
N ALA A 142 -6.24 2.28 2.09
CA ALA A 142 -4.80 2.14 2.15
C ALA A 142 -4.14 3.49 2.43
N TYR A 143 -3.14 3.51 3.31
CA TYR A 143 -2.36 4.68 3.66
C TYR A 143 -0.90 4.51 3.26
N GLN A 144 -0.29 5.60 2.82
CA GLN A 144 1.13 5.69 2.54
C GLN A 144 1.63 7.11 2.78
N ARG A 145 2.87 7.26 3.27
CA ARG A 145 3.56 8.56 3.30
C ARG A 145 4.69 8.61 2.29
N LEU A 146 4.86 9.75 1.65
CA LEU A 146 6.00 10.06 0.78
C LEU A 146 6.78 11.26 1.30
N LYS A 147 8.09 11.26 1.07
CA LYS A 147 8.94 12.45 1.19
C LYS A 147 9.26 12.99 -0.19
N LEU A 148 9.22 14.31 -0.33
CA LEU A 148 9.58 15.04 -1.53
C LEU A 148 10.71 16.00 -1.22
N HIS A 149 11.66 16.11 -2.15
CA HIS A 149 12.69 17.13 -2.12
C HIS A 149 12.80 17.89 -3.43
N LYS A 150 13.14 19.16 -3.30
CA LYS A 150 13.53 20.01 -4.41
C LYS A 150 14.95 19.62 -4.86
N VAL A 151 15.07 19.20 -6.12
CA VAL A 151 16.32 18.73 -6.75
C VAL A 151 16.90 19.74 -7.75
N ALA A 152 16.13 20.76 -8.13
CA ALA A 152 16.55 21.84 -9.01
C ALA A 152 15.78 23.13 -8.68
N ASP A 153 16.18 24.25 -9.26
CA ASP A 153 15.50 25.55 -9.10
C ASP A 153 15.38 26.24 -10.46
N THR A 154 14.60 25.61 -11.35
CA THR A 154 14.36 26.08 -12.71
C THR A 154 13.15 27.00 -12.81
N GLY A 155 12.37 27.13 -11.73
CA GLY A 155 11.11 27.88 -11.69
C GLY A 155 9.90 27.07 -12.19
N ASP A 156 10.07 25.76 -12.39
CA ASP A 156 9.01 24.83 -12.76
C ASP A 156 8.93 23.74 -11.69
N ASP A 157 8.02 23.91 -10.71
CA ASP A 157 7.89 23.02 -9.55
C ASP A 157 7.72 21.55 -9.94
N ARG A 158 7.05 21.27 -11.07
CA ARG A 158 6.87 19.89 -11.58
C ARG A 158 8.20 19.23 -11.95
N LYS A 159 9.16 20.03 -12.43
CA LYS A 159 10.51 19.56 -12.80
C LYS A 159 11.49 19.63 -11.66
N ASP A 160 11.25 20.54 -10.73
CA ASP A 160 12.17 20.83 -9.63
C ASP A 160 11.99 19.89 -8.45
N TRP A 161 10.83 19.24 -8.28
CA TRP A 161 10.56 18.37 -7.13
C TRP A 161 10.47 16.89 -7.50
N ARG A 162 10.96 16.02 -6.62
CA ARG A 162 10.90 14.55 -6.79
C ARG A 162 10.53 13.85 -5.48
N VAL A 163 9.84 12.73 -5.59
CA VAL A 163 9.66 11.79 -4.48
C VAL A 163 10.98 11.11 -4.18
N THR A 164 11.50 11.28 -2.97
CA THR A 164 12.81 10.75 -2.54
C THR A 164 12.70 9.54 -1.63
N ALA A 165 11.62 9.40 -0.88
CA ALA A 165 11.39 8.24 -0.01
C ALA A 165 9.89 7.95 0.16
N PHE A 166 9.56 6.75 0.61
CA PHE A 166 8.20 6.29 0.84
C PHE A 166 8.11 5.33 2.01
N SER A 167 6.98 5.33 2.71
CA SER A 167 6.64 4.31 3.69
C SER A 167 6.12 3.03 3.02
N PRO A 168 6.00 1.91 3.77
CA PRO A 168 5.08 0.86 3.39
C PRO A 168 3.67 1.41 3.11
N ILE A 169 2.92 0.70 2.27
CA ILE A 169 1.47 0.82 2.23
C ILE A 169 0.90 -0.08 3.32
N ILE A 170 -0.02 0.47 4.10
CA ILE A 170 -0.80 -0.25 5.09
C ILE A 170 -2.25 -0.12 4.70
N SER A 171 -2.98 -1.22 4.62
CA SER A 171 -4.37 -1.20 4.20
C SER A 171 -5.23 -2.15 4.99
N ARG A 172 -6.52 -1.82 5.09
CA ARG A 172 -7.54 -2.67 5.70
C ARG A 172 -8.90 -2.43 5.08
N THR A 173 -9.75 -3.44 5.14
CA THR A 173 -11.18 -3.27 4.91
C THR A 173 -11.85 -2.46 6.02
N GLU A 174 -12.96 -1.80 5.73
CA GLU A 174 -13.76 -1.13 6.75
C GLU A 174 -14.17 -2.12 7.86
N ASN A 175 -14.02 -1.71 9.13
CA ASN A 175 -14.29 -2.53 10.32
C ASN A 175 -13.46 -3.82 10.47
N CYS A 176 -12.34 -3.94 9.77
CA CYS A 176 -11.41 -5.06 9.96
C CYS A 176 -10.80 -5.04 11.37
N SER A 177 -10.89 -6.16 12.08
CA SER A 177 -10.29 -6.37 13.40
C SER A 177 -8.92 -7.08 13.35
N ILE A 178 -8.54 -7.62 12.19
CA ILE A 178 -7.27 -8.32 11.99
C ILE A 178 -6.15 -7.31 11.82
N GLU A 179 -5.04 -7.54 12.50
CA GLU A 179 -3.85 -6.73 12.40
C GLU A 179 -2.63 -7.58 12.10
N ILE A 180 -1.83 -7.14 11.13
CA ILE A 180 -0.44 -7.60 11.00
C ILE A 180 0.36 -6.84 12.07
N THR A 181 1.09 -7.57 12.90
CA THR A 181 1.93 -6.99 13.97
C THR A 181 3.41 -7.02 13.59
N HIS A 182 3.82 -8.00 12.80
CA HIS A 182 5.18 -8.13 12.30
C HIS A 182 5.20 -8.68 10.88
N LEU A 183 6.20 -8.25 10.13
CA LEU A 183 6.52 -8.80 8.83
C LEU A 183 8.04 -8.90 8.70
N SER A 184 8.52 -10.07 8.33
CA SER A 184 9.90 -10.27 7.92
C SER A 184 10.02 -10.90 6.54
N LEU A 185 10.99 -10.40 5.78
CA LEU A 185 11.43 -10.98 4.51
C LEU A 185 12.95 -11.10 4.52
N ARG A 186 13.47 -12.34 4.42
CA ARG A 186 14.90 -12.62 4.59
C ARG A 186 15.47 -13.50 3.48
N ASP A 187 16.72 -13.23 3.11
CA ASP A 187 17.63 -14.16 2.44
C ASP A 187 19.03 -14.07 3.10
N ASP A 188 20.00 -14.86 2.66
CA ASP A 188 21.37 -14.87 3.22
C ASP A 188 22.07 -13.48 3.22
N SER A 189 21.60 -12.55 2.41
CA SER A 189 22.19 -11.23 2.17
C SER A 189 21.26 -10.06 2.52
N LEU A 190 20.05 -10.35 2.99
CA LEU A 190 18.96 -9.40 3.13
C LEU A 190 18.10 -9.72 4.34
N THR A 191 17.77 -8.71 5.13
CA THR A 191 16.67 -8.79 6.08
C THR A 191 15.88 -7.50 6.00
N ILE A 192 14.58 -7.64 5.69
CA ILE A 192 13.58 -6.60 5.84
C ILE A 192 12.73 -7.02 7.03
N GLU A 193 12.56 -6.12 7.98
CA GLU A 193 11.78 -6.34 9.17
C GLU A 193 10.95 -5.10 9.44
N LEU A 194 9.66 -5.30 9.60
CA LEU A 194 8.68 -4.27 9.88
C LEU A 194 7.86 -4.73 11.08
N SER A 195 7.71 -3.84 12.04
CA SER A 195 6.97 -4.13 13.27
C SER A 195 5.98 -2.99 13.51
N ASN A 196 4.79 -3.37 13.92
CA ASN A 196 3.66 -2.47 14.12
C ASN A 196 3.35 -2.36 15.61
N ASP A 197 4.06 -1.46 16.28
CA ASP A 197 3.70 -1.07 17.65
C ASP A 197 2.48 -0.12 17.65
N SER A 198 2.21 0.53 16.52
CA SER A 198 1.00 1.32 16.22
C SER A 198 0.94 1.69 14.73
N GLU A 199 -0.26 1.93 14.18
CA GLU A 199 -0.45 2.26 12.75
C GLU A 199 0.40 3.45 12.26
N ASN A 200 0.62 4.44 13.15
CA ASN A 200 1.41 5.62 12.83
C ASN A 200 2.92 5.34 12.80
N THR A 201 3.38 4.29 13.50
CA THR A 201 4.79 3.90 13.57
C THR A 201 5.27 3.45 12.20
N LEU A 202 4.53 2.56 11.54
CA LEU A 202 4.91 2.06 10.21
C LEU A 202 4.87 3.11 9.11
N LEU A 203 3.91 4.04 9.16
CA LEU A 203 3.89 5.19 8.24
C LEU A 203 5.04 6.17 8.48
N SER A 204 5.81 6.00 9.56
CA SER A 204 7.00 6.79 9.88
C SER A 204 8.30 6.09 9.46
N VAL A 205 8.24 4.81 9.07
CA VAL A 205 9.36 4.09 8.45
C VAL A 205 9.44 4.51 6.99
N PHE A 206 10.61 4.95 6.53
CA PHE A 206 10.81 5.39 5.15
C PHE A 206 11.92 4.58 4.48
N PHE A 207 11.66 4.17 3.25
CA PHE A 207 12.64 3.60 2.35
C PHE A 207 13.08 4.68 1.36
N ASP A 208 14.38 4.94 1.30
CA ASP A 208 14.94 5.85 0.30
C ASP A 208 14.81 5.24 -1.09
N ARG A 209 14.27 6.01 -2.04
CA ARG A 209 14.13 5.58 -3.43
C ARG A 209 15.46 5.18 -4.06
N SER A 210 16.55 5.88 -3.70
CA SER A 210 17.90 5.60 -4.20
C SER A 210 18.54 4.35 -3.59
N ASN A 211 18.00 3.84 -2.48
CA ASN A 211 18.55 2.71 -1.72
C ASN A 211 17.48 1.69 -1.32
N ILE A 212 16.46 1.51 -2.15
CA ILE A 212 15.44 0.49 -1.95
C ILE A 212 16.05 -0.92 -2.12
N ALA A 213 15.45 -1.91 -1.44
CA ALA A 213 15.90 -3.28 -1.51
C ALA A 213 15.99 -3.80 -2.96
N SER A 214 17.12 -4.40 -3.31
CA SER A 214 17.34 -5.06 -4.61
C SER A 214 17.19 -6.56 -4.43
N LEU A 215 16.08 -7.11 -4.93
CA LEU A 215 15.76 -8.52 -4.84
C LEU A 215 16.22 -9.22 -6.12
N ARG A 216 16.91 -10.35 -5.95
CA ARG A 216 17.37 -11.19 -7.06
C ARG A 216 16.17 -11.78 -7.80
N PRO A 217 16.16 -11.75 -9.14
CA PRO A 217 15.18 -12.49 -9.95
C PRO A 217 15.11 -13.94 -9.51
N SER A 218 13.91 -14.45 -9.22
CA SER A 218 13.71 -15.85 -8.78
C SER A 218 14.49 -16.24 -7.52
N GLY A 219 14.98 -15.27 -6.75
CA GLY A 219 15.55 -15.50 -5.43
C GLY A 219 14.49 -16.11 -4.52
N LYS A 220 14.93 -17.01 -3.64
CA LYS A 220 14.09 -17.54 -2.57
C LYS A 220 14.22 -16.63 -1.36
N TYR A 221 13.09 -16.29 -0.77
CA TYR A 221 13.04 -15.48 0.44
C TYR A 221 12.14 -16.16 1.45
N SER A 222 12.61 -16.26 2.69
CA SER A 222 11.78 -16.66 3.82
C SER A 222 10.91 -15.48 4.21
N VAL A 223 9.62 -15.73 4.40
CA VAL A 223 8.63 -14.76 4.86
C VAL A 223 8.06 -15.26 6.17
N GLU A 224 7.87 -14.32 7.08
CA GLU A 224 7.21 -14.49 8.37
C GLU A 224 6.26 -13.31 8.57
N ILE A 225 5.02 -13.59 8.96
CA ILE A 225 3.98 -12.60 9.24
C ILE A 225 3.34 -12.97 10.57
N ASP A 226 3.44 -12.08 11.55
CA ASP A 226 2.68 -12.23 12.78
C ASP A 226 1.36 -11.47 12.67
N VAL A 227 0.30 -12.12 13.14
CA VAL A 227 -1.07 -11.63 13.05
C VAL A 227 -1.71 -11.66 14.44
N THR A 228 -2.45 -10.61 14.76
CA THR A 228 -3.41 -10.62 15.86
C THR A 228 -4.82 -10.56 15.27
N ASN A 229 -5.65 -11.56 15.62
CA ASN A 229 -7.06 -11.56 15.28
C ASN A 229 -7.89 -11.79 16.55
N PRO A 230 -8.68 -10.81 17.00
CA PRO A 230 -9.53 -10.97 18.18
C PRO A 230 -10.79 -11.81 17.94
N ASP A 231 -11.15 -12.07 16.68
CA ASP A 231 -12.30 -12.88 16.28
C ASP A 231 -11.88 -13.89 15.19
N PRO A 232 -11.02 -14.87 15.53
CA PRO A 232 -10.59 -15.90 14.61
C PRO A 232 -11.78 -16.77 14.20
N PHE A 233 -11.78 -17.20 12.93
CA PHE A 233 -12.71 -18.23 12.51
C PHE A 233 -12.49 -19.51 13.33
N PHE A 234 -13.54 -20.27 13.61
CA PHE A 234 -13.48 -21.42 14.53
C PHE A 234 -12.58 -22.57 14.05
N TYR A 235 -12.14 -22.56 12.79
CA TYR A 235 -11.20 -23.51 12.22
C TYR A 235 -9.78 -22.94 12.33
N GLU A 236 -8.81 -23.78 12.65
CA GLU A 236 -7.42 -23.38 12.91
C GLU A 236 -6.52 -23.66 11.68
N PRO A 237 -5.72 -22.68 11.20
CA PRO A 237 -5.70 -21.27 11.61
C PRO A 237 -6.97 -20.52 11.22
N GLY A 238 -7.38 -19.54 12.03
CA GLY A 238 -8.59 -18.73 11.82
C GLY A 238 -8.47 -17.74 10.65
N GLU A 239 -7.25 -17.52 10.19
CA GLU A 239 -6.88 -16.57 9.16
C GLU A 239 -6.09 -17.25 8.04
N LEU A 240 -6.03 -16.55 6.91
CA LEU A 240 -5.22 -16.93 5.78
C LEU A 240 -4.25 -15.81 5.45
N ALA A 241 -2.97 -16.05 5.69
CA ALA A 241 -1.89 -15.19 5.22
C ALA A 241 -1.45 -15.59 3.80
N LEU A 242 -1.30 -14.59 2.94
CA LEU A 242 -0.97 -14.72 1.53
C LEU A 242 0.16 -13.75 1.17
N VAL A 243 1.07 -14.22 0.34
CA VAL A 243 2.00 -13.34 -0.37
C VAL A 243 1.59 -13.27 -1.82
N HIS A 244 1.44 -12.06 -2.36
CA HIS A 244 1.07 -11.85 -3.75
C HIS A 244 1.80 -10.67 -4.39
N TYR A 245 2.01 -10.76 -5.70
CA TYR A 245 2.54 -9.67 -6.51
C TYR A 245 1.99 -9.74 -7.94
N GLY A 246 2.11 -8.64 -8.68
CA GLY A 246 1.82 -8.59 -10.12
C GLY A 246 0.51 -7.93 -10.51
N VAL A 247 0.46 -7.39 -11.73
CA VAL A 247 -0.63 -6.53 -12.23
C VAL A 247 -1.55 -7.24 -13.23
N THR A 248 -1.03 -8.19 -14.01
CA THR A 248 -1.77 -8.81 -15.13
C THR A 248 -1.81 -10.32 -15.00
N ARG A 249 -3.01 -10.90 -15.20
CA ARG A 249 -3.27 -12.34 -15.16
C ARG A 249 -2.40 -13.05 -16.21
N GLY A 250 -1.64 -14.06 -15.78
CA GLY A 250 -0.69 -14.80 -16.62
C GLY A 250 0.70 -14.85 -15.98
N MET A 251 1.76 -14.76 -16.79
CA MET A 251 3.16 -14.96 -16.39
C MET A 251 3.73 -13.93 -15.37
N MET A 252 2.91 -12.98 -14.90
CA MET A 252 3.35 -11.83 -14.11
C MET A 252 2.65 -11.71 -12.76
N LYS A 253 1.77 -12.66 -12.39
CA LYS A 253 1.05 -12.64 -11.11
C LYS A 253 1.37 -13.87 -10.26
N PHE A 254 1.68 -13.64 -8.99
CA PHE A 254 1.98 -14.68 -8.00
C PHE A 254 1.08 -14.52 -6.77
N ARG A 255 0.75 -15.66 -6.18
CA ARG A 255 0.00 -15.80 -4.94
C ARG A 255 0.43 -17.10 -4.31
N GLN A 256 0.78 -17.07 -3.04
CA GLN A 256 1.10 -18.25 -2.27
C GLN A 256 0.59 -18.07 -0.82
N PRO A 257 -0.11 -19.06 -0.26
CA PRO A 257 -0.44 -19.08 1.15
C PRO A 257 0.80 -19.39 1.98
N LEU A 258 0.89 -18.73 3.12
CA LEU A 258 1.82 -19.08 4.18
C LEU A 258 1.16 -20.09 5.12
N GLU A 259 1.97 -20.78 5.91
CA GLU A 259 1.54 -21.81 6.85
C GLU A 259 1.73 -21.30 8.27
N ASP A 260 0.73 -21.50 9.13
CA ASP A 260 0.85 -21.31 10.58
C ASP A 260 0.94 -22.71 11.21
N PRO A 261 2.16 -23.24 11.39
CA PRO A 261 2.36 -24.61 11.86
C PRO A 261 2.05 -24.78 13.35
N GLU A 262 2.12 -23.70 14.13
CA GLU A 262 1.94 -23.71 15.58
C GLU A 262 0.55 -23.19 16.00
N ASN A 263 -0.22 -22.65 15.06
CA ASN A 263 -1.52 -22.04 15.27
C ASN A 263 -1.46 -20.93 16.33
N ASP A 264 -0.42 -20.10 16.23
CA ASP A 264 -0.14 -18.99 17.15
C ASP A 264 -0.23 -17.62 16.46
N GLY A 265 -0.67 -17.59 15.21
CA GLY A 265 -0.73 -16.38 14.40
C GLY A 265 0.59 -16.02 13.72
N SER A 266 1.63 -16.84 13.81
CA SER A 266 2.89 -16.68 13.07
C SER A 266 2.86 -17.51 11.79
N PHE A 267 2.64 -16.83 10.67
CA PHE A 267 2.58 -17.45 9.34
C PHE A 267 3.92 -17.40 8.63
N VAL A 268 4.44 -18.56 8.22
CA VAL A 268 5.75 -18.71 7.60
C VAL A 268 5.68 -19.35 6.21
N GLY A 269 6.68 -19.05 5.36
CA GLY A 269 6.84 -19.74 4.09
C GLY A 269 7.99 -19.24 3.24
N GLU A 270 8.37 -20.03 2.22
CA GLU A 270 9.35 -19.61 1.22
C GLU A 270 8.64 -19.08 -0.03
N ILE A 271 8.97 -17.87 -0.47
CA ILE A 271 8.46 -17.30 -1.72
C ILE A 271 9.57 -17.18 -2.77
N ARG A 272 9.18 -17.24 -4.04
CA ARG A 272 10.05 -16.84 -5.16
C ARG A 272 9.53 -15.54 -5.74
N LEU A 273 10.40 -14.55 -5.83
CA LEU A 273 10.02 -13.25 -6.36
C LEU A 273 10.15 -13.16 -7.88
N HIS A 274 9.37 -12.23 -8.43
CA HIS A 274 9.24 -11.99 -9.85
C HIS A 274 10.60 -11.75 -10.54
N GLY A 275 10.72 -12.26 -11.76
CA GLY A 275 11.93 -12.12 -12.57
C GLY A 275 11.96 -10.90 -13.50
N GLN A 276 10.85 -10.18 -13.73
CA GLN A 276 10.92 -9.00 -14.62
C GLN A 276 11.56 -7.81 -13.95
N ARG A 277 12.37 -7.13 -14.77
CA ARG A 277 12.87 -5.78 -14.52
C ARG A 277 11.74 -4.77 -14.67
N SER A 278 11.02 -4.50 -13.60
CA SER A 278 10.28 -3.25 -13.45
C SER A 278 11.19 -2.21 -12.79
N PRO A 279 11.06 -0.92 -13.15
CA PRO A 279 11.69 0.16 -12.41
C PRO A 279 11.25 0.19 -10.95
N MET A 280 10.16 -0.45 -10.55
CA MET A 280 9.81 -0.72 -9.15
C MET A 280 8.74 -1.81 -9.10
N CYS A 281 8.96 -2.82 -8.27
CA CYS A 281 8.02 -3.91 -8.00
C CYS A 281 7.42 -3.74 -6.61
N ARG A 282 6.31 -4.44 -6.35
CA ARG A 282 5.65 -4.51 -5.04
C ARG A 282 5.26 -5.93 -4.74
N THR A 283 5.46 -6.30 -3.49
CA THR A 283 4.90 -7.52 -2.91
C THR A 283 3.91 -7.09 -1.84
N PHE A 284 2.78 -7.78 -1.82
CA PHE A 284 1.68 -7.58 -0.91
C PHE A 284 1.64 -8.79 0.03
N PHE A 285 1.51 -8.51 1.32
CA PHE A 285 1.42 -9.46 2.41
C PHE A 285 0.03 -9.27 2.99
N ASP A 286 -0.89 -10.14 2.59
CA ASP A 286 -2.34 -9.99 2.75
C ASP A 286 -2.86 -11.06 3.69
N VAL A 287 -3.65 -10.65 4.67
CA VAL A 287 -4.24 -11.52 5.68
C VAL A 287 -5.75 -11.38 5.60
N ILE A 288 -6.44 -12.51 5.46
CA ILE A 288 -7.88 -12.58 5.29
C ILE A 288 -8.47 -13.42 6.43
N ASN A 289 -9.53 -12.94 7.10
CA ASN A 289 -10.26 -13.78 8.05
C ASN A 289 -10.93 -14.92 7.29
N LEU A 290 -10.77 -16.18 7.71
CA LEU A 290 -11.41 -17.30 7.02
C LEU A 290 -12.94 -17.25 7.07
N SER A 291 -13.53 -16.52 8.02
CA SER A 291 -14.97 -16.19 7.99
C SER A 291 -15.37 -15.51 6.67
N SER A 292 -14.48 -14.70 6.08
CA SER A 292 -14.68 -14.06 4.78
C SER A 292 -14.87 -15.07 3.65
N ILE A 293 -14.30 -16.27 3.77
CA ILE A 293 -14.36 -17.32 2.76
C ILE A 293 -15.49 -18.30 3.06
N PHE A 294 -15.64 -18.74 4.30
CA PHE A 294 -16.50 -19.87 4.67
C PHE A 294 -17.83 -19.49 5.29
N ASP A 295 -17.97 -18.29 5.88
CA ASP A 295 -19.26 -17.79 6.33
C ASP A 295 -19.86 -16.88 5.25
N LYS A 296 -20.98 -17.30 4.67
CA LYS A 296 -21.70 -16.54 3.65
C LYS A 296 -22.16 -15.15 4.11
N ASN A 297 -22.45 -15.00 5.41
CA ASN A 297 -23.02 -13.80 6.00
C ASN A 297 -21.96 -12.87 6.59
N ALA A 298 -20.77 -13.38 6.92
CA ALA A 298 -19.67 -12.56 7.40
C ALA A 298 -19.23 -11.55 6.31
N PRO A 299 -18.82 -10.33 6.69
CA PRO A 299 -18.22 -9.38 5.75
C PRO A 299 -16.90 -9.89 5.17
N PHE A 300 -16.34 -9.15 4.20
CA PHE A 300 -14.95 -9.37 3.79
C PHE A 300 -14.04 -8.57 4.71
N GLU A 301 -13.21 -9.29 5.46
CA GLU A 301 -12.22 -8.75 6.40
C GLU A 301 -10.83 -9.11 5.94
N ALA A 302 -10.05 -8.10 5.59
CA ALA A 302 -8.67 -8.27 5.20
C ALA A 302 -7.82 -7.06 5.58
N THR A 303 -6.54 -7.32 5.76
CA THR A 303 -5.49 -6.31 5.96
C THR A 303 -4.29 -6.69 5.11
N TYR A 304 -3.60 -5.71 4.55
CA TYR A 304 -2.35 -5.99 3.85
C TYR A 304 -1.31 -4.92 4.07
N TRP A 305 -0.05 -5.36 4.07
CA TRP A 305 1.10 -4.48 3.92
C TRP A 305 1.72 -4.67 2.54
N ALA A 306 2.22 -3.58 1.97
CA ALA A 306 3.00 -3.66 0.75
C ALA A 306 4.20 -2.74 0.82
N PHE A 307 5.37 -3.26 0.47
CA PHE A 307 6.57 -2.45 0.32
C PHE A 307 7.18 -2.65 -1.08
N PRO A 308 7.74 -1.59 -1.65
CA PRO A 308 8.36 -1.68 -2.95
C PRO A 308 9.80 -2.23 -2.89
N TYR A 309 10.26 -2.78 -4.02
CA TYR A 309 11.63 -3.25 -4.23
C TYR A 309 12.03 -3.09 -5.70
N HIS A 310 13.31 -3.21 -6.01
CA HIS A 310 13.78 -3.39 -7.39
C HIS A 310 14.21 -4.82 -7.65
N VAL A 311 14.05 -5.26 -8.90
CA VAL A 311 14.59 -6.54 -9.36
C VAL A 311 15.97 -6.31 -9.97
N GLY A 312 17.02 -6.82 -9.33
CA GLY A 312 18.39 -6.58 -9.78
C GLY A 312 19.45 -7.45 -9.10
N ASN A 313 20.60 -7.59 -9.76
CA ASN A 313 21.75 -8.35 -9.25
C ASN A 313 22.65 -7.52 -8.30
N LYS A 314 22.26 -6.28 -7.96
CA LYS A 314 23.05 -5.45 -7.06
C LYS A 314 22.85 -5.94 -5.62
N ARG A 315 23.95 -6.18 -4.92
CA ARG A 315 23.93 -6.43 -3.47
C ARG A 315 23.48 -5.16 -2.76
N TRP A 316 22.42 -5.25 -1.96
CA TRP A 316 22.04 -4.17 -1.05
C TRP A 316 23.13 -4.02 0.03
N LYS A 317 23.40 -2.78 0.46
CA LYS A 317 24.33 -2.47 1.55
C LYS A 317 23.50 -2.03 2.75
N PHE A 318 23.70 -2.73 3.87
CA PHE A 318 22.97 -2.62 5.13
C PHE A 318 22.66 -1.20 5.61
N GLY A 319 21.46 -1.02 6.13
CA GLY A 319 21.13 -0.13 7.23
C GLY A 319 20.13 -0.85 8.14
N HIS A 320 20.51 -1.15 9.38
CA HIS A 320 19.53 -1.57 10.39
C HIS A 320 18.64 -0.38 10.70
N HIS A 321 17.36 -0.47 10.36
CA HIS A 321 16.33 0.41 10.91
C HIS A 321 15.65 -0.33 12.06
N SER A 322 16.34 -0.41 13.20
CA SER A 322 15.68 -0.65 14.47
C SER A 322 15.10 0.68 14.92
N VAL A 323 13.77 0.80 14.91
CA VAL A 323 13.09 1.85 15.67
C VAL A 323 12.90 1.28 17.07
N GLN A 324 13.55 1.88 18.07
CA GLN A 324 13.15 1.75 19.48
C GLN A 324 11.99 2.70 19.76
#